data_AF-I7C5E5-F1
#
_entry.id   AF-I7C5E5-F1
#
_cell.length_a   1.000
_cell.length_b   1.000
_cell.length_c   1.000
_cell.angle_alpha   90.00
_cell.angle_beta   90.00
_cell.angle_gamma   90.00
#
_symmetry.space_group_name_H-M   'P 1'
#
loop_
_entity.id
_entity.type
_entity.pdbx_description
1 polymer ?
#
loop_
_entity_poly.entity_id
_entity_poly.type
_entity_poly.pdbx_seq_one_letter_code
_entity_poly.pdbx_strand_id
1 'polypeptide(L)'
;MLTGEPDDIEQLRRSLGLWIDGLENGRSKDHNLSLIIGNQSTGRWMKASPFESPYILADRLGNSLHNWKQASAMSNDYAQAPQIRSPSSGEQIFRTRCSSCHTVGNTEPGQPGIGPDLLGVTRQRDANWLARWLKVPDQMLAEKDPLAMLLFEQYNRLAMPNMRLGDAEVSALMSYLEEETARLQTPMANREIP
;
A
#
# COMPACT_ATOMS: atom_id res chain seq x y z
N MET A 1 14.35 -8.18 28.98
CA MET A 1 14.78 -9.59 28.93
C MET A 1 13.82 -10.39 29.80
N LEU A 2 13.40 -11.57 29.35
CA LEU A 2 12.56 -12.47 30.16
C LEU A 2 13.36 -12.89 31.41
N THR A 3 12.79 -12.72 32.60
CA THR A 3 13.44 -13.10 33.87
C THR A 3 12.96 -14.51 34.24
N GLY A 4 13.70 -15.54 33.82
CA GLY A 4 13.40 -16.96 34.06
C GLY A 4 14.58 -17.87 33.74
N GLU A 5 14.45 -19.17 34.03
CA GLU A 5 15.46 -20.17 33.70
C GLU A 5 15.59 -20.32 32.16
N PRO A 6 16.82 -20.40 31.60
CA PRO A 6 17.01 -20.45 30.15
C PRO A 6 16.24 -21.58 29.45
N ASP A 7 16.20 -22.76 30.05
CA ASP A 7 15.53 -23.94 29.49
C ASP A 7 14.01 -23.76 29.47
N ASP A 8 13.44 -23.15 30.51
CA ASP A 8 12.02 -22.79 30.57
C ASP A 8 11.67 -21.73 29.52
N ILE A 9 12.54 -20.73 29.34
CA ILE A 9 12.37 -19.70 28.31
C ILE A 9 12.39 -20.33 26.92
N GLU A 10 13.30 -21.28 26.66
CA GLU A 10 13.36 -21.98 25.38
C GLU A 10 12.10 -22.84 25.15
N GLN A 11 11.67 -23.60 26.15
CA GLN A 11 10.47 -24.42 26.06
C GLN A 11 9.21 -23.56 25.80
N LEU A 12 9.10 -22.41 26.48
CA LEU A 12 8.03 -21.44 26.24
C LEU A 12 8.12 -20.85 24.82
N ARG A 13 9.32 -20.50 24.34
CA ARG A 13 9.50 -20.02 22.97
C ARG A 13 9.08 -21.07 21.94
N ARG A 14 9.40 -22.35 22.15
CA ARG A 14 9.00 -23.45 21.26
C ARG A 14 7.49 -23.65 21.27
N SER A 15 6.87 -23.71 22.44
CA SER A 15 5.42 -23.92 22.58
C SER A 15 4.58 -22.76 22.04
N LEU A 16 5.05 -21.51 22.19
CA LEU A 16 4.40 -20.32 21.62
C LEU A 16 4.78 -20.07 20.15
N GLY A 17 5.60 -20.93 19.55
CA GLY A 17 6.07 -20.80 18.17
C GLY A 17 7.00 -19.60 17.93
N LEU A 18 7.55 -19.01 18.98
CA LEU A 18 8.58 -17.96 18.95
C LEU A 18 10.00 -18.51 18.69
N TRP A 19 10.16 -19.84 18.71
CA TRP A 19 11.40 -20.50 18.37
C TRP A 19 11.56 -20.58 16.85
N ILE A 20 12.72 -20.16 16.36
CA ILE A 20 13.13 -20.28 14.95
C ILE A 20 14.51 -20.91 14.99
N ASP A 21 14.63 -22.07 14.35
CA ASP A 21 15.87 -22.83 14.31
C ASP A 21 16.92 -22.06 13.49
N GLY A 22 18.15 -21.96 14.01
CA GLY A 22 19.25 -21.25 13.34
C GLY A 22 19.31 -19.73 13.52
N LEU A 23 18.56 -19.12 14.45
CA LEU A 23 18.72 -17.70 14.83
C LEU A 23 19.81 -17.45 15.89
N GLU A 24 20.30 -18.51 16.55
CA GLU A 24 21.29 -18.40 17.63
C GLU A 24 22.74 -18.28 17.13
N ASN A 25 22.93 -18.26 15.82
CA ASN A 25 24.23 -18.32 15.13
C ASN A 25 25.05 -17.02 15.23
N GLY A 26 24.66 -16.08 16.10
CA GLY A 26 25.27 -14.75 16.21
C GLY A 26 25.09 -13.85 14.98
N ARG A 27 24.27 -14.27 14.00
CA ARG A 27 23.96 -13.48 12.81
C ARG A 27 22.80 -12.53 13.11
N SER A 28 23.15 -11.36 13.63
CA SER A 28 22.26 -10.23 13.96
C SER A 28 21.45 -9.63 12.78
N LYS A 29 21.24 -10.36 11.68
CA LYS A 29 20.63 -9.86 10.44
C LYS A 29 19.34 -10.59 10.02
N ASP A 30 18.82 -11.47 10.85
CA ASP A 30 17.60 -12.19 10.52
C ASP A 30 16.36 -11.33 10.85
N HIS A 31 15.57 -11.04 9.82
CA HIS A 31 14.39 -10.18 9.91
C HIS A 31 13.13 -11.00 10.24
N ASN A 32 12.81 -11.13 11.54
CA ASN A 32 11.54 -11.70 11.95
C ASN A 32 10.44 -10.63 11.93
N LEU A 33 9.46 -10.78 11.04
CA LEU A 33 8.29 -9.91 10.93
C LEU A 33 7.04 -10.50 11.61
N SER A 34 7.23 -11.37 12.60
CA SER A 34 6.14 -11.90 13.41
C SER A 34 6.12 -11.26 14.80
N LEU A 35 4.92 -10.89 15.23
CA LEU A 35 4.57 -10.42 16.56
C LEU A 35 3.62 -11.44 17.19
N ILE A 36 3.79 -11.75 18.47
CA ILE A 36 2.79 -12.50 19.24
C ILE A 36 1.90 -11.51 19.98
N ILE A 37 0.59 -11.67 19.79
CA ILE A 37 -0.44 -10.97 20.53
C ILE A 37 -1.35 -11.99 21.21
N GLY A 38 -1.85 -11.67 22.39
CA GLY A 38 -2.70 -12.58 23.13
C GLY A 38 -3.48 -11.90 24.23
N ASN A 39 -4.49 -12.62 24.72
CA ASN A 39 -5.24 -12.25 25.90
C ASN A 39 -4.94 -13.28 26.99
N GLN A 40 -4.25 -12.84 28.04
CA GLN A 40 -3.81 -13.74 29.11
C GLN A 40 -5.00 -14.32 29.90
N SER A 41 -6.09 -13.55 30.04
CA SER A 41 -7.27 -13.99 30.79
C SER A 41 -8.02 -15.12 30.10
N THR A 42 -7.98 -15.17 28.76
CA THR A 42 -8.59 -16.24 27.96
C THR A 42 -7.60 -17.34 27.59
N GLY A 43 -6.32 -17.15 27.86
CA GLY A 43 -5.23 -18.06 27.48
C GLY A 43 -5.01 -18.16 25.97
N ARG A 44 -5.55 -17.21 25.19
CA ARG A 44 -5.47 -17.24 23.72
C ARG A 44 -4.32 -16.38 23.23
N TRP A 45 -3.51 -16.96 22.34
CA TRP A 45 -2.35 -16.34 21.75
C TRP A 45 -2.36 -16.58 20.24
N MET A 46 -1.83 -15.63 19.47
CA MET A 46 -1.70 -15.77 18.02
C MET A 46 -0.48 -15.02 17.48
N LYS A 47 0.03 -15.51 16.34
CA LYS A 47 1.01 -14.80 15.52
C LYS A 47 0.31 -13.79 14.61
N ALA A 48 0.85 -12.58 14.55
CA ALA A 48 0.43 -11.49 13.67
C ALA A 48 1.66 -10.84 13.04
N SER A 49 1.46 -10.00 12.03
CA SER A 49 2.54 -9.15 11.46
C SER A 49 2.44 -7.73 12.03
N PRO A 50 3.57 -7.05 12.34
CA PRO A 50 3.54 -5.63 12.70
C PRO A 50 3.09 -4.73 11.53
N PHE A 51 3.07 -5.26 10.30
CA PHE A 51 2.57 -4.58 9.11
C PHE A 51 1.18 -5.06 8.67
N GLU A 52 0.46 -5.79 9.53
CA GLU A 52 -0.90 -6.22 9.22
C GLU A 52 -1.88 -5.03 9.19
N SER A 53 -3.00 -5.19 8.47
CA SER A 53 -4.05 -4.17 8.42
C SER A 53 -4.54 -3.86 9.84
N PRO A 54 -4.57 -2.58 10.26
CA PRO A 54 -4.99 -2.20 11.61
C PRO A 54 -6.44 -2.62 11.90
N TYR A 55 -7.31 -2.66 10.89
CA TYR A 55 -8.70 -3.12 11.04
C TYR A 55 -8.78 -4.62 11.34
N ILE A 56 -7.99 -5.44 10.64
CA ILE A 56 -7.94 -6.89 10.88
C ILE A 56 -7.33 -7.20 12.24
N LEU A 57 -6.31 -6.43 12.63
CA LEU A 57 -5.70 -6.56 13.95
C LEU A 57 -6.68 -6.20 15.06
N ALA A 58 -7.41 -5.09 14.92
CA ALA A 58 -8.44 -4.67 15.88
C ALA A 58 -9.56 -5.70 16.02
N ASP A 59 -10.04 -6.27 14.91
CA ASP A 59 -11.03 -7.35 14.92
C ASP A 59 -10.52 -8.58 15.68
N ARG A 60 -9.29 -9.03 15.41
CA ARG A 60 -8.71 -10.19 16.10
C ARG A 60 -8.54 -9.96 17.60
N LEU A 61 -8.10 -8.76 17.99
CA LEU A 61 -7.95 -8.36 19.39
C LEU A 61 -9.31 -8.30 20.09
N GLY A 62 -10.31 -7.67 19.47
CA GLY A 62 -11.64 -7.47 20.06
C GLY A 62 -12.50 -8.73 20.09
N ASN A 63 -12.44 -9.56 19.05
CA ASN A 63 -13.35 -10.70 18.86
C ASN A 63 -12.67 -12.03 19.14
N SER A 64 -11.70 -12.42 18.30
CA SER A 64 -11.08 -13.76 18.36
C SER A 64 -10.43 -14.02 19.72
N LEU A 65 -9.57 -13.11 20.21
CA LEU A 65 -8.90 -13.31 21.50
C LEU A 65 -9.85 -13.25 22.71
N HIS A 66 -11.05 -12.71 22.55
CA HIS A 66 -12.09 -12.65 23.58
C HIS A 66 -13.18 -13.74 23.43
N ASN A 67 -12.93 -14.80 22.66
CA ASN A 67 -13.90 -15.88 22.43
C ASN A 67 -15.23 -15.39 21.85
N TRP A 68 -15.22 -14.28 21.09
CA TRP A 68 -16.45 -13.70 20.54
C TRP A 68 -17.51 -13.42 21.63
N LYS A 69 -17.08 -13.20 22.88
CA LYS A 69 -17.99 -12.97 24.03
C LYS A 69 -18.78 -11.68 23.89
N GLN A 70 -18.22 -10.69 23.19
CA GLN A 70 -18.94 -9.49 22.84
C GLN A 70 -19.72 -9.77 21.56
N ALA A 71 -21.05 -9.71 21.65
CA ALA A 71 -21.89 -9.72 20.47
C ALA A 71 -21.54 -8.49 19.63
N SER A 72 -21.37 -8.67 18.32
CA SER A 72 -21.20 -7.55 17.39
C SER A 72 -22.39 -6.60 17.55
N ALA A 73 -22.13 -5.35 17.89
CA ALA A 73 -23.15 -4.31 17.90
C ALA A 73 -23.64 -3.98 16.47
N MET A 74 -22.86 -4.37 15.45
CA MET A 74 -23.22 -4.18 14.05
C MET A 74 -23.92 -5.42 13.50
N SER A 75 -25.17 -5.27 13.08
CA SER A 75 -25.90 -6.23 12.25
C SER A 75 -25.49 -6.06 10.78
N ASN A 76 -24.22 -6.34 10.47
CA ASN A 76 -23.76 -6.28 9.08
C ASN A 76 -24.36 -7.48 8.34
N ASP A 77 -25.41 -7.22 7.55
CA ASP A 77 -25.97 -8.19 6.62
C ASP A 77 -24.99 -8.41 5.47
N TYR A 78 -24.77 -9.67 5.09
CA TYR A 78 -23.96 -10.01 3.92
C TYR A 78 -24.52 -9.38 2.64
N ALA A 79 -25.84 -9.16 2.56
CA ALA A 79 -26.45 -8.45 1.44
C ALA A 79 -25.97 -7.00 1.30
N GLN A 80 -25.42 -6.41 2.37
CA GLN A 80 -24.86 -5.05 2.40
C GLN A 80 -23.32 -5.05 2.38
N ALA A 81 -22.69 -6.21 2.16
CA ALA A 81 -21.24 -6.28 2.08
C ALA A 81 -20.71 -5.43 0.91
N PRO A 82 -19.70 -4.57 1.14
CA PRO A 82 -19.07 -3.82 0.06
C PRO A 82 -18.53 -4.78 -1.00
N GLN A 83 -18.78 -4.49 -2.28
CA GLN A 83 -18.17 -5.28 -3.34
C GLN A 83 -16.66 -5.00 -3.39
N ILE A 84 -15.88 -6.03 -3.05
CA ILE A 84 -14.43 -5.99 -3.18
C ILE A 84 -14.08 -6.05 -4.67
N ARG A 85 -13.58 -4.96 -5.24
CA ARG A 85 -13.06 -4.98 -6.60
C ARG A 85 -11.70 -5.68 -6.63
N SER A 86 -11.49 -6.54 -7.63
CA SER A 86 -10.16 -7.06 -7.91
C SER A 86 -9.29 -5.92 -8.49
N PRO A 87 -8.05 -5.73 -8.01
CA PRO A 87 -7.19 -4.69 -8.53
C PRO A 87 -6.86 -4.98 -9.99
N SER A 88 -7.03 -3.99 -10.86
CA SER A 88 -6.72 -4.11 -12.28
C SER A 88 -5.20 -4.26 -12.50
N SER A 89 -4.79 -4.72 -13.67
CA SER A 89 -3.36 -4.77 -14.04
C SER A 89 -2.70 -3.38 -13.92
N GLY A 90 -3.39 -2.33 -14.37
CA GLY A 90 -2.90 -0.95 -14.27
C GLY A 90 -2.71 -0.48 -12.82
N GLU A 91 -3.61 -0.86 -11.92
CA GLU A 91 -3.45 -0.56 -10.49
C GLU A 91 -2.25 -1.28 -9.88
N GLN A 92 -2.02 -2.55 -10.24
CA GLN A 92 -0.86 -3.29 -9.77
C GLN A 92 0.45 -2.66 -10.25
N ILE A 93 0.50 -2.24 -11.52
CA ILE A 93 1.64 -1.52 -12.09
C ILE A 93 1.85 -0.21 -11.34
N PHE A 94 0.81 0.60 -11.16
CA PHE A 94 0.90 1.85 -10.41
C PHE A 94 1.47 1.64 -9.00
N ARG A 95 0.91 0.67 -8.26
CA ARG A 95 1.35 0.36 -6.89
C ARG A 95 2.80 -0.08 -6.81
N THR A 96 3.28 -0.85 -7.78
CA THR A 96 4.63 -1.43 -7.74
C THR A 96 5.71 -0.57 -8.42
N ARG A 97 5.33 0.32 -9.34
CA ARG A 97 6.27 1.08 -10.19
C ARG A 97 6.14 2.59 -10.10
N CYS A 98 5.01 3.13 -9.64
CA CYS A 98 4.72 4.57 -9.69
C CYS A 98 4.47 5.18 -8.30
N SER A 99 3.88 4.41 -7.38
CA SER A 99 3.40 4.90 -6.07
C SER A 99 4.49 5.40 -5.11
N SER A 100 5.76 5.09 -5.40
CA SER A 100 6.91 5.60 -4.65
C SER A 100 7.10 7.11 -4.85
N CYS A 101 6.65 7.64 -5.98
CA CYS A 101 6.86 9.04 -6.34
C CYS A 101 5.53 9.80 -6.56
N HIS A 102 4.51 9.11 -7.05
CA HIS A 102 3.23 9.70 -7.44
C HIS A 102 2.08 9.22 -6.57
N THR A 103 1.07 10.07 -6.44
CA THR A 103 -0.23 9.74 -5.87
C THR A 103 -1.33 9.86 -6.93
N VAL A 104 -2.53 9.37 -6.60
CA VAL A 104 -3.76 9.68 -7.34
C VAL A 104 -4.81 10.18 -6.35
N GLY A 105 -4.97 11.51 -6.28
CA GLY A 105 -5.97 12.18 -5.45
C GLY A 105 -5.64 12.28 -3.96
N ASN A 106 -4.40 12.01 -3.57
CA ASN A 106 -3.95 11.94 -2.17
C ASN A 106 -2.77 12.88 -1.85
N THR A 107 -2.58 13.97 -2.60
CA THR A 107 -1.61 15.00 -2.17
C THR A 107 -2.23 15.91 -1.13
N GLU A 108 -1.53 16.08 0.01
CA GLU A 108 -1.76 17.19 0.92
C GLU A 108 -1.73 18.53 0.12
N PRO A 109 -2.71 19.43 0.32
CA PRO A 109 -2.74 20.70 -0.40
C PRO A 109 -1.44 21.48 -0.21
N GLY A 110 -0.72 21.73 -1.30
CA GLY A 110 0.49 22.58 -1.30
C GLY A 110 1.82 21.87 -1.11
N GLN A 111 1.88 20.53 -0.99
CA GLN A 111 3.13 19.78 -1.05
C GLN A 111 3.13 18.83 -2.26
N PRO A 112 3.77 19.20 -3.39
CA PRO A 112 4.09 18.22 -4.41
C PRO A 112 5.06 17.22 -3.76
N GLY A 113 4.71 15.93 -3.77
CA GLY A 113 5.63 14.87 -3.38
C GLY A 113 6.84 14.82 -4.31
N ILE A 114 7.51 13.67 -4.36
CA ILE A 114 8.63 13.46 -5.30
C ILE A 114 8.17 13.69 -6.75
N GLY A 115 6.96 13.28 -7.09
CA GLY A 115 6.25 13.61 -8.32
C GLY A 115 4.89 14.26 -8.05
N PRO A 116 4.31 14.95 -9.05
CA PRO A 116 2.97 15.53 -8.95
C PRO A 116 1.86 14.48 -8.78
N ASP A 117 0.70 14.94 -8.30
CA ASP A 117 -0.52 14.13 -8.31
C ASP A 117 -0.98 13.82 -9.74
N LEU A 118 -1.41 12.58 -9.98
CA LEU A 118 -1.84 12.12 -11.30
C LEU A 118 -3.36 12.15 -11.48
N LEU A 119 -4.13 12.64 -10.51
CA LEU A 119 -5.58 12.73 -10.63
C LEU A 119 -5.96 13.65 -11.80
N GLY A 120 -6.72 13.12 -12.76
CA GLY A 120 -7.14 13.86 -13.95
C GLY A 120 -6.05 14.11 -14.99
N VAL A 121 -4.85 13.52 -14.86
CA VAL A 121 -3.75 13.71 -15.81
C VAL A 121 -4.15 13.30 -17.23
N THR A 122 -4.91 12.21 -17.36
CA THR A 122 -5.43 11.65 -18.62
C THR A 122 -6.40 12.56 -19.35
N ARG A 123 -7.01 13.51 -18.64
CA ARG A 123 -7.96 14.50 -19.20
C ARG A 123 -7.29 15.84 -19.54
N GLN A 124 -6.16 16.13 -18.90
CA GLN A 124 -5.46 17.40 -19.06
C GLN A 124 -4.37 17.37 -20.12
N ARG A 125 -3.73 16.22 -20.33
CA ARG A 125 -2.59 16.07 -21.26
C ARG A 125 -3.01 15.23 -22.46
N ASP A 126 -2.34 15.49 -23.59
CA ASP A 126 -2.51 14.66 -24.78
C ASP A 126 -2.15 13.20 -24.49
N ALA A 127 -3.01 12.28 -24.94
CA ALA A 127 -2.86 10.85 -24.66
C ALA A 127 -1.62 10.25 -25.32
N ASN A 128 -1.24 10.72 -26.52
CA ASN A 128 -0.05 10.22 -27.22
C ASN A 128 1.22 10.73 -26.53
N TRP A 129 1.23 11.99 -26.10
CA TRP A 129 2.33 12.55 -25.31
C TRP A 129 2.50 11.80 -23.98
N LEU A 130 1.41 11.51 -23.26
CA LEU A 130 1.48 10.73 -22.01
C LEU A 130 2.01 9.32 -22.25
N ALA A 131 1.51 8.63 -23.27
CA ALA A 131 1.98 7.28 -23.62
C ALA A 131 3.47 7.28 -23.98
N ARG A 132 3.94 8.27 -24.74
CA ARG A 132 5.36 8.43 -25.07
C ARG A 132 6.19 8.75 -23.83
N TRP A 133 5.74 9.69 -23.00
CA TRP A 133 6.42 10.10 -21.77
C TRP A 133 6.62 8.92 -20.81
N LEU A 134 5.62 8.05 -20.66
CA LEU A 134 5.72 6.85 -19.83
C LEU A 134 6.76 5.83 -20.35
N LYS A 135 7.01 5.80 -21.67
CA LYS A 135 7.96 4.86 -22.29
C LYS A 135 9.39 5.38 -22.31
N VAL A 136 9.57 6.69 -22.51
CA VAL A 136 10.89 7.30 -22.79
C VAL A 136 11.06 8.69 -22.15
N PRO A 137 10.84 8.87 -20.83
CA PRO A 137 10.90 10.18 -20.20
C PRO A 137 12.31 10.79 -20.23
N ASP A 138 13.33 9.94 -20.09
CA ASP A 138 14.75 10.29 -20.16
C ASP A 138 15.15 10.81 -21.55
N GLN A 139 14.66 10.18 -22.61
CA GLN A 139 14.94 10.60 -23.99
C GLN A 139 14.20 11.90 -24.33
N MET A 140 12.94 12.05 -23.91
CA MET A 140 12.18 13.28 -24.13
C MET A 140 12.83 14.49 -23.45
N LEU A 141 13.44 14.29 -22.26
CA LEU A 141 14.20 15.34 -21.60
C LEU A 141 15.52 15.65 -22.33
N ALA A 142 16.21 14.62 -22.85
CA ALA A 142 17.43 14.79 -23.65
C ALA A 142 17.18 15.49 -24.99
N GLU A 143 16.05 15.20 -25.64
CA GLU A 143 15.54 15.87 -26.83
C GLU A 143 15.10 17.31 -26.58
N LYS A 144 15.00 17.72 -25.30
CA LYS A 144 14.48 19.01 -24.85
C LYS A 144 13.05 19.25 -25.33
N ASP A 145 12.18 18.24 -25.20
CA ASP A 145 10.75 18.41 -25.42
C ASP A 145 10.24 19.58 -24.53
N PRO A 146 9.57 20.59 -25.11
CA PRO A 146 9.27 21.83 -24.41
C PRO A 146 8.35 21.60 -23.21
N LEU A 147 7.42 20.64 -23.30
CA LEU A 147 6.49 20.32 -22.23
C LEU A 147 7.21 19.55 -21.11
N ALA A 148 8.06 18.58 -21.48
CA ALA A 148 8.89 17.86 -20.52
C ALA A 148 9.82 18.80 -19.73
N MET A 149 10.48 19.75 -20.42
CA MET A 149 11.36 20.73 -19.81
C MET A 149 10.61 21.66 -18.86
N LEU A 150 9.40 22.11 -19.24
CA LEU A 150 8.56 22.95 -18.38
C LEU A 150 8.17 22.22 -17.09
N LEU A 151 7.73 20.96 -17.21
CA LEU A 151 7.35 20.15 -16.06
C LEU A 151 8.56 19.85 -15.17
N PHE A 152 9.72 19.58 -15.77
CA PHE A 152 10.97 19.34 -15.04
C PHE A 152 11.37 20.54 -14.16
N GLU A 153 11.32 21.76 -14.71
CA GLU A 153 11.60 22.98 -13.95
C GLU A 153 10.54 23.25 -12.87
N GLN A 154 9.27 22.94 -13.16
CA GLN A 154 8.17 23.13 -12.22
C GLN A 154 8.22 22.16 -11.02
N TYR A 155 8.68 20.92 -11.23
CA TYR A 155 8.68 19.86 -10.22
C TYR A 155 10.10 19.51 -9.76
N ASN A 156 10.74 20.47 -9.09
CA ASN A 156 12.00 20.31 -8.35
C ASN A 156 13.23 19.84 -9.17
N ARG A 157 13.18 19.89 -10.51
CA ARG A 157 14.26 19.41 -11.38
C ARG A 157 14.68 17.97 -11.08
N LEU A 158 13.71 17.13 -10.70
CA LEU A 158 13.93 15.71 -10.54
C LEU A 158 13.48 14.96 -11.80
N ALA A 159 14.41 14.30 -12.46
CA ALA A 159 14.13 13.56 -13.68
C ALA A 159 13.41 12.24 -13.37
N MET A 160 12.28 12.00 -14.03
CA MET A 160 11.60 10.70 -13.98
C MET A 160 12.44 9.65 -14.74
N PRO A 161 12.84 8.55 -14.10
CA PRO A 161 13.59 7.49 -14.78
C PRO A 161 12.69 6.70 -15.74
N ASN A 162 13.31 6.06 -16.72
CA ASN A 162 12.62 5.15 -17.62
C ASN A 162 12.27 3.83 -16.93
N MET A 163 10.98 3.55 -16.77
CA MET A 163 10.47 2.33 -16.13
C MET A 163 10.43 1.12 -17.07
N ARG A 164 10.81 1.30 -18.34
CA ARG A 164 10.88 0.27 -19.39
C ARG A 164 9.56 -0.47 -19.61
N LEU A 165 8.46 0.28 -19.57
CA LEU A 165 7.11 -0.25 -19.77
C LEU A 165 6.85 -0.59 -21.24
N GLY A 166 6.18 -1.72 -21.47
CA GLY A 166 5.65 -2.10 -22.79
C GLY A 166 4.31 -1.43 -23.12
N ASP A 167 3.88 -1.49 -24.38
CA ASP A 167 2.64 -0.84 -24.83
C ASP A 167 1.38 -1.30 -24.07
N ALA A 168 1.28 -2.60 -23.77
CA ALA A 168 0.16 -3.15 -22.99
C ALA A 168 0.14 -2.63 -21.55
N GLU A 169 1.31 -2.48 -20.92
CA GLU A 169 1.43 -1.95 -19.56
C GLU A 169 1.08 -0.47 -19.50
N VAL A 170 1.55 0.31 -20.48
CA VAL A 170 1.20 1.73 -20.63
C VAL A 170 -0.29 1.90 -20.83
N SER A 171 -0.91 1.12 -21.72
CA SER A 171 -2.37 1.14 -21.92
C SER A 171 -3.12 0.81 -20.63
N ALA A 172 -2.71 -0.25 -19.91
CA ALA A 172 -3.34 -0.64 -18.66
C ALA A 172 -3.23 0.46 -17.59
N LEU A 173 -2.07 1.12 -17.48
CA LEU A 173 -1.84 2.21 -16.55
C LEU A 173 -2.69 3.44 -16.90
N MET A 174 -2.78 3.80 -18.18
CA MET A 174 -3.63 4.90 -18.66
C MET A 174 -5.12 4.63 -18.35
N SER A 175 -5.60 3.40 -18.61
CA SER A 175 -6.97 3.00 -18.25
C SER A 175 -7.22 3.10 -16.75
N TYR A 176 -6.28 2.62 -15.92
CA TYR A 176 -6.40 2.74 -14.46
C TYR A 176 -6.49 4.20 -14.00
N LEU A 177 -5.62 5.09 -14.52
CA LEU A 177 -5.64 6.51 -14.16
C LEU A 177 -6.96 7.19 -14.54
N GLU A 178 -7.55 6.84 -15.69
CA GLU A 178 -8.85 7.38 -16.11
C GLU A 178 -10.00 6.85 -15.24
N GLU A 179 -10.02 5.54 -14.96
CA GLU A 179 -11.03 4.90 -14.09
C GLU A 179 -10.97 5.46 -12.67
N GLU A 180 -9.76 5.62 -12.13
CA GLU A 180 -9.51 6.20 -10.81
C GLU A 180 -9.94 7.66 -10.75
N THR A 181 -9.62 8.43 -11.80
CA THR A 181 -10.08 9.81 -11.96
C THR A 181 -11.60 9.88 -11.99
N ALA A 182 -12.24 9.04 -12.80
CA ALA A 182 -13.71 8.99 -12.87
C ALA A 182 -14.31 8.65 -11.50
N ARG A 183 -13.74 7.67 -10.79
CA ARG A 183 -14.22 7.26 -9.46
C ARG A 183 -14.09 8.38 -8.42
N LEU A 184 -12.96 9.08 -8.38
CA LEU A 184 -12.67 10.10 -7.37
C LEU A 184 -13.28 11.47 -7.68
N GLN A 185 -13.47 11.81 -8.95
CA GLN A 185 -14.08 13.08 -9.40
C GLN A 185 -15.61 12.98 -9.59
N THR A 186 -16.20 11.80 -9.53
CA THR A 186 -17.68 11.69 -9.47
C THR A 186 -18.16 12.44 -8.23
N PRO A 187 -19.02 13.47 -8.37
CA PRO A 187 -19.37 14.37 -7.28
C PRO A 187 -19.98 13.56 -6.13
N MET A 188 -19.30 13.58 -4.99
CA MET A 188 -19.74 12.92 -3.79
C MET A 188 -20.79 13.79 -3.11
N ALA A 189 -22.06 13.46 -3.30
CA ALA A 189 -23.14 13.90 -2.42
C ALA A 189 -23.02 13.30 -0.99
N ASN A 190 -21.88 12.71 -0.60
CA ASN A 190 -21.77 11.98 0.68
C ASN A 190 -20.32 11.67 1.15
N ARG A 191 -19.32 12.53 0.90
CA ARG A 191 -17.98 12.35 1.50
C ARG A 191 -17.88 13.13 2.82
N GLU A 192 -18.64 12.70 3.83
CA GLU A 192 -18.23 12.97 5.20
C GLU A 192 -17.05 12.04 5.49
N ILE A 193 -15.86 12.63 5.63
CA ILE A 193 -14.69 11.95 6.15
C ILE A 193 -14.93 11.84 7.67
N PRO A 194 -14.97 10.63 8.26
CA PRO A 194 -15.12 10.46 9.71
C PRO A 194 -13.91 11.01 10.48
#